data_AF-A0A0D2KVI1-F1
#
_entry.id   AF-A0A0D2KVI1-F1
#
_cell.length_a   1.000
_cell.length_b   1.000
_cell.length_c   1.000
_cell.angle_alpha   90.00
_cell.angle_beta   90.00
_cell.angle_gamma   90.00
#
_symmetry.space_group_name_H-M   'P 1'
#
loop_
_entity.id
_entity.type
_entity.pdbx_description
1 polymer ?
#
loop_
_entity_poly.entity_id
_entity_poly.type
_entity_poly.pdbx_seq_one_letter_code
_entity_poly.pdbx_strand_id
1 'polypeptide(L)'
;MSLDTKRAEIRKLEERARQRAEALSKSEAMLEEDAVRFDAFLKENDEKVQEAIRRAEAEAKAKADRVAEIKRLNGAIAALRSELGKKEEALADCGRREGRAAGPGSYQGFLDSVTPQEHFEKLAAARQERRAARLAAWQAGCAAVARRRDDAYLAKTRAEAAFSGARTQQEAERAERAVKEAAAELKEALRAKEAPRPDLDALEAADDASDETMHFKNPRQLLAVFSQLEEDNLFLIQNCQEAEEQLEEVKARHRAAVAKADSEVDALKGQITRLEGRVAAAHARAERLRERATEGGSGAPRLALGVGAGEGPTLDELGSKVAEVYGRCGFDPDASLTMLQMLTSMEVRLQECLAQVEPMPAEWVADVERSREKERRQVAREEKLRTQTEDHEARVQRALERAAAPVFKKTGKPPMPRSALPKRRVVQERSARDEEEEELAAFLARELL
;
A
#
# COMPACT_ATOMS: atom_id res chain seq x y z
N MET A 1 56.11 27.25 -148.31
CA MET A 1 54.97 26.43 -147.84
C MET A 1 55.18 25.81 -146.44
N SER A 2 55.95 26.42 -145.53
CA SER A 2 56.26 25.84 -144.20
C SER A 2 55.83 26.74 -143.03
N LEU A 3 55.61 28.03 -143.26
CA LEU A 3 55.28 28.99 -142.20
C LEU A 3 53.78 29.09 -141.95
N ASP A 4 52.93 29.02 -142.97
CA ASP A 4 51.48 29.15 -142.80
C ASP A 4 50.85 27.91 -142.16
N THR A 5 51.37 26.72 -142.44
CA THR A 5 50.98 25.48 -141.76
C THR A 5 51.40 25.48 -140.29
N LYS A 6 52.60 25.98 -139.97
CA LYS A 6 53.05 26.17 -138.58
C LYS A 6 52.23 27.24 -137.86
N ARG A 7 51.91 28.36 -138.50
CA ARG A 7 51.03 29.41 -137.96
C ARG A 7 49.61 28.90 -137.70
N ALA A 8 49.07 28.06 -138.58
CA ALA A 8 47.76 27.43 -138.39
C ALA A 8 47.76 26.42 -137.23
N GLU A 9 48.80 25.59 -137.11
CA GLU A 9 48.93 24.63 -136.01
C GLU A 9 49.18 25.33 -134.65
N ILE A 10 49.97 26.42 -134.64
CA ILE A 10 50.14 27.28 -133.46
C ILE A 10 48.79 27.86 -133.03
N ARG A 11 47.98 28.40 -133.95
CA ARG A 11 46.64 28.90 -133.63
C ARG A 11 45.73 27.81 -133.06
N LYS A 12 45.77 26.59 -133.61
CA LYS A 12 44.99 25.45 -133.12
C LYS A 12 45.43 24.99 -131.72
N LEU A 13 46.73 25.02 -131.44
CA LEU A 13 47.27 24.73 -130.10
C LEU A 13 46.95 25.85 -129.12
N GLU A 14 46.99 27.11 -129.53
CA GLU A 14 46.57 28.27 -128.74
C GLU A 14 45.07 28.22 -128.41
N GLU A 15 44.21 27.84 -129.36
CA GLU A 15 42.77 27.64 -129.13
C GLU A 15 42.51 26.49 -128.15
N ARG A 16 43.20 25.34 -128.30
CA ARG A 16 43.11 24.23 -127.34
C ARG A 16 43.65 24.61 -125.96
N ALA A 17 44.71 25.40 -125.90
CA ALA A 17 45.26 25.92 -124.65
C ALA A 17 44.29 26.91 -123.98
N ARG A 18 43.65 27.81 -124.74
CA ARG A 18 42.59 28.70 -124.24
C ARG A 18 41.39 27.93 -123.72
N GLN A 19 40.89 26.95 -124.48
CA GLN A 19 39.78 26.11 -124.03
C GLN A 19 40.10 25.34 -122.74
N ARG A 20 41.33 24.81 -122.61
CA ARG A 20 41.78 24.15 -121.38
C ARG A 20 41.96 25.13 -120.22
N ALA A 21 42.51 26.31 -120.46
CA ALA A 21 42.66 27.36 -119.44
C ALA A 21 41.30 27.88 -118.97
N GLU A 22 40.34 28.07 -119.88
CA GLU A 22 38.96 28.44 -119.55
C GLU A 22 38.23 27.31 -118.81
N ALA A 23 38.45 26.05 -119.19
CA ALA A 23 37.88 24.91 -118.47
C ALA A 23 38.49 24.77 -117.06
N LEU A 24 39.81 24.98 -116.93
CA LEU A 24 40.50 24.97 -115.64
C LEU A 24 39.99 26.10 -114.75
N SER A 25 39.93 27.32 -115.28
CA SER A 25 39.42 28.50 -114.56
C SER A 25 37.97 28.32 -114.14
N LYS A 26 37.12 27.71 -114.98
CA LYS A 26 35.75 27.35 -114.58
C LYS A 26 35.72 26.29 -113.48
N SER A 27 36.60 25.30 -113.52
CA SER A 27 36.69 24.29 -112.45
C SER A 27 37.24 24.86 -111.14
N GLU A 28 38.21 25.76 -111.21
CA GLU A 28 38.76 26.49 -110.07
C GLU A 28 37.68 27.38 -109.43
N ALA A 29 36.95 28.15 -110.23
CA ALA A 29 35.83 28.96 -109.75
C ALA A 29 34.73 28.11 -109.09
N MET A 30 34.40 26.94 -109.65
CA MET A 30 33.43 26.02 -109.05
C MET A 30 33.93 25.45 -107.71
N LEU A 31 35.22 25.12 -107.60
CA LEU A 31 35.82 24.66 -106.34
C LEU A 31 35.88 25.76 -105.28
N GLU A 32 36.16 27.00 -105.69
CA GLU A 32 36.11 28.17 -104.80
C GLU A 32 34.68 28.43 -104.31
N GLU A 33 33.69 28.36 -105.19
CA GLU A 33 32.28 28.46 -104.81
C GLU A 33 31.87 27.36 -103.82
N ASP A 34 32.27 26.11 -104.07
CA ASP A 34 31.98 25.00 -103.18
C ASP A 34 32.70 25.14 -101.83
N ALA A 35 33.95 25.62 -101.80
CA ALA A 35 34.66 25.93 -100.56
C ALA A 35 33.93 26.98 -99.73
N VAL A 36 33.44 28.06 -100.36
CA VAL A 36 32.63 29.09 -99.68
C VAL A 36 31.32 28.49 -99.15
N ARG A 37 30.67 27.59 -99.89
CA ARG A 37 29.45 26.90 -99.43
C ARG A 37 29.74 25.96 -98.27
N PHE A 38 30.86 25.24 -98.27
CA PHE A 38 31.28 24.38 -97.16
C PHE A 38 31.56 25.19 -95.89
N ASP A 39 32.28 26.31 -96.01
CA ASP A 39 32.54 27.20 -94.89
C ASP A 39 31.25 27.81 -94.31
N ALA A 40 30.30 28.18 -95.19
CA ALA A 40 28.98 28.62 -94.76
C ALA A 40 28.21 27.50 -94.04
N PHE A 41 28.25 26.27 -94.57
CA PHE A 41 27.63 25.12 -93.93
C PHE A 41 28.23 24.80 -92.56
N LEU A 42 29.56 24.86 -92.41
CA LEU A 42 30.23 24.64 -91.12
C LEU A 42 29.82 25.71 -90.11
N LYS A 43 29.78 26.98 -90.50
CA LYS A 43 29.30 28.07 -89.63
C LYS A 43 27.85 27.87 -89.21
N GLU A 44 26.95 27.56 -90.15
CA GLU A 44 25.56 27.28 -89.82
C GLU A 44 25.40 26.04 -88.92
N ASN A 45 26.23 25.01 -89.10
CA ASN A 45 26.21 23.82 -88.26
C ASN A 45 26.69 24.15 -86.85
N ASP A 46 27.81 24.85 -86.71
CA ASP A 46 28.34 25.31 -85.44
C ASP A 46 27.32 26.21 -84.72
N GLU A 47 26.66 27.13 -85.43
CA GLU A 47 25.58 27.94 -84.88
C GLU A 47 24.41 27.09 -84.38
N LYS A 48 23.95 26.11 -85.19
CA LYS A 48 22.88 25.17 -84.78
C LYS A 48 23.28 24.33 -83.57
N VAL A 49 24.53 23.89 -83.48
CA VAL A 49 25.06 23.14 -82.32
C VAL A 49 25.10 24.03 -81.08
N GLN A 50 25.60 25.26 -81.20
CA GLN A 50 25.62 26.22 -80.09
C GLN A 50 24.22 26.59 -79.62
N GLU A 51 23.27 26.78 -80.53
CA GLU A 51 21.86 26.99 -80.18
C GLU A 51 21.26 25.76 -79.48
N ALA A 52 21.56 24.54 -79.95
CA ALA A 52 21.11 23.32 -79.30
C ALA A 52 21.66 23.17 -77.88
N ILE A 53 22.95 23.49 -77.68
CA ILE A 53 23.58 23.50 -76.35
C ILE A 53 22.91 24.53 -75.44
N ARG A 54 22.73 25.77 -75.90
CA ARG A 54 22.07 26.82 -75.12
C ARG A 54 20.65 26.45 -74.73
N ARG A 55 19.88 25.83 -75.64
CA ARG A 55 18.53 25.34 -75.34
C ARG A 55 18.57 24.23 -74.30
N ALA A 56 19.47 23.25 -74.44
CA ALA A 56 19.65 22.17 -73.46
C ALA A 56 20.06 22.70 -72.08
N GLU A 57 20.97 23.67 -72.01
CA GLU A 57 21.39 24.32 -70.77
C GLU A 57 20.25 25.13 -70.13
N ALA A 58 19.47 25.86 -70.93
CA ALA A 58 18.31 26.60 -70.45
C ALA A 58 17.24 25.67 -69.87
N GLU A 59 16.95 24.54 -70.54
CA GLU A 59 16.02 23.52 -70.05
C GLU A 59 16.55 22.82 -68.78
N ALA A 60 17.85 22.50 -68.73
CA ALA A 60 18.48 21.92 -67.55
C ALA A 60 18.43 22.87 -66.34
N LYS A 61 18.67 24.17 -66.57
CA LYS A 61 18.53 25.21 -65.54
C LYS A 61 17.09 25.35 -65.07
N ALA A 62 16.12 25.42 -65.99
CA ALA A 62 14.71 25.47 -65.65
C ALA A 62 14.28 24.24 -64.83
N LYS A 63 14.76 23.04 -65.18
CA LYS A 63 14.52 21.82 -64.40
C LYS A 63 15.14 21.91 -63.00
N ALA A 64 16.37 22.41 -62.88
CA ALA A 64 17.04 22.58 -61.58
C ALA A 64 16.27 23.56 -60.68
N ASP A 65 15.82 24.69 -61.22
CA ASP A 65 15.01 25.68 -60.51
C ASP A 65 13.68 25.08 -60.03
N ARG A 66 13.01 24.29 -60.88
CA ARG A 66 11.78 23.57 -60.50
C ARG A 66 12.02 22.54 -59.39
N VAL A 67 13.13 21.80 -59.44
CA VAL A 67 13.49 20.85 -58.38
C VAL A 67 13.80 21.56 -57.07
N ALA A 68 14.48 22.71 -57.12
CA ALA A 68 14.74 23.54 -55.93
C ALA A 68 13.42 24.03 -55.32
N GLU A 69 12.47 24.47 -56.15
CA GLU A 69 11.16 24.91 -55.68
C GLU A 69 10.33 23.76 -55.08
N ILE A 70 10.36 22.57 -55.69
CA ILE A 70 9.74 21.37 -55.12
C ILE A 70 10.32 21.05 -53.74
N LYS A 71 11.66 21.12 -53.58
CA LYS A 71 12.31 20.90 -52.28
C LYS A 71 11.88 21.96 -51.25
N ARG A 72 11.79 23.23 -51.65
CA ARG A 72 11.31 24.33 -50.80
C ARG A 72 9.87 24.10 -50.34
N LEU A 73 8.98 23.77 -51.28
CA LEU A 73 7.57 23.48 -51.01
C LEU A 73 7.41 22.25 -50.10
N ASN A 74 8.16 21.18 -50.35
CA ASN A 74 8.13 19.99 -49.50
C ASN A 74 8.61 20.30 -48.07
N GLY A 75 9.64 21.15 -47.92
CA GLY A 75 10.08 21.64 -46.61
C GLY A 75 8.98 22.44 -45.90
N ALA A 76 8.31 23.35 -46.62
CA ALA A 76 7.19 24.12 -46.07
C ALA A 76 6.01 23.22 -45.67
N ILE A 77 5.66 22.21 -46.48
CA ILE A 77 4.63 21.22 -46.15
C ILE A 77 4.99 20.45 -44.87
N ALA A 78 6.25 20.02 -44.74
CA ALA A 78 6.70 19.30 -43.54
C ALA A 78 6.62 20.20 -42.28
N ALA A 79 7.03 21.46 -42.39
CA ALA A 79 6.92 22.43 -41.30
C ALA A 79 5.45 22.66 -40.90
N LEU A 80 4.57 22.93 -41.88
CA LEU A 80 3.14 23.12 -41.63
C LEU A 80 2.48 21.88 -41.05
N ARG A 81 2.86 20.66 -41.48
CA ARG A 81 2.36 19.42 -40.87
C ARG A 81 2.79 19.27 -39.42
N SER A 82 4.03 19.64 -39.10
CA SER A 82 4.50 19.62 -37.70
C SER A 82 3.77 20.65 -36.85
N GLU A 83 3.56 21.86 -37.37
CA GLU A 83 2.77 22.89 -36.68
C GLU A 83 1.32 22.46 -36.50
N LEU A 84 0.69 21.89 -37.52
CA LEU A 84 -0.66 21.35 -37.45
C LEU A 84 -0.74 20.29 -36.35
N GLY A 85 0.17 19.32 -36.32
CA GLY A 85 0.21 18.30 -35.27
C GLY A 85 0.33 18.90 -33.86
N LYS A 86 1.19 19.90 -33.66
CA LYS A 86 1.30 20.61 -32.37
C LYS A 86 0.00 21.33 -31.98
N LYS A 87 -0.69 21.93 -32.95
CA LYS A 87 -1.97 22.60 -32.72
C LYS A 87 -3.09 21.59 -32.42
N GLU A 88 -3.11 20.45 -33.12
CA GLU A 88 -4.07 19.36 -32.89
C GLU A 88 -3.88 18.72 -31.51
N GLU A 89 -2.65 18.54 -31.06
CA GLU A 89 -2.33 18.07 -29.70
C GLU A 89 -2.78 19.09 -28.65
N ALA A 90 -2.44 20.36 -28.81
CA ALA A 90 -2.91 21.42 -27.91
C ALA A 90 -4.44 21.53 -27.86
N LEU A 91 -5.13 21.29 -28.98
CA LEU A 91 -6.60 21.24 -29.03
C LEU A 91 -7.16 20.02 -28.31
N ALA A 92 -6.49 18.87 -28.43
CA ALA A 92 -6.86 17.66 -27.71
C ALA A 92 -6.70 17.84 -26.18
N ASP A 93 -5.62 18.47 -25.74
CA ASP A 93 -5.40 18.81 -24.32
C ASP A 93 -6.48 19.76 -23.80
N CYS A 94 -6.89 20.74 -24.61
CA CYS A 94 -7.98 21.65 -24.27
C CYS A 94 -9.37 20.99 -24.30
N GLY A 95 -9.52 19.76 -24.80
CA GLY A 95 -10.81 19.05 -24.86
C GLY A 95 -11.67 19.34 -26.09
N ARG A 96 -11.24 20.24 -26.99
CA ARG A 96 -11.98 20.57 -28.23
C ARG A 96 -11.64 19.59 -29.35
N ARG A 97 -12.21 18.38 -29.29
CA ARG A 97 -12.46 17.57 -30.49
C ARG A 97 -13.95 17.60 -30.77
N GLU A 98 -14.34 18.15 -31.92
CA GLU A 98 -15.73 18.20 -32.37
C GLU A 98 -16.41 16.83 -32.17
N GLY A 99 -17.51 16.82 -31.39
CA GLY A 99 -18.37 15.65 -31.23
C GLY A 99 -17.89 14.55 -30.28
N ARG A 100 -16.82 14.76 -29.50
CA ARG A 100 -16.39 13.77 -28.48
C ARG A 100 -16.29 14.43 -27.11
N ALA A 101 -16.97 13.86 -26.11
CA ALA A 101 -16.88 14.33 -24.74
C ALA A 101 -15.41 14.40 -24.30
N ALA A 102 -15.06 15.52 -23.66
CA ALA A 102 -13.75 15.78 -23.09
C ALA A 102 -13.36 14.60 -22.19
N GLY A 103 -12.23 13.95 -22.49
CA GLY A 103 -11.71 12.87 -21.65
C GLY A 103 -11.34 13.39 -20.26
N PRO A 104 -11.31 12.55 -19.22
CA PRO A 104 -11.00 12.98 -17.85
C PRO A 104 -9.59 13.57 -17.67
N GLY A 105 -8.69 13.36 -18.65
CA GLY A 105 -7.35 13.95 -18.69
C GLY A 105 -7.22 15.26 -19.49
N SER A 106 -8.31 15.81 -20.02
CA SER A 106 -8.30 17.11 -20.73
C SER A 106 -8.53 18.28 -19.77
N TYR A 107 -8.05 19.46 -20.12
CA TYR A 107 -8.24 20.68 -19.31
C TYR A 107 -9.71 21.00 -19.11
N GLN A 108 -10.55 20.80 -20.12
CA GLN A 108 -12.00 20.97 -19.97
C GLN A 108 -12.59 19.97 -18.97
N GLY A 109 -12.24 18.68 -19.08
CA GLY A 109 -12.73 17.66 -18.15
C GLY A 109 -12.32 17.94 -16.70
N PHE A 110 -11.10 18.42 -16.49
CA PHE A 110 -10.65 18.86 -15.18
C PHE A 110 -11.44 20.08 -14.69
N LEU A 111 -11.57 21.13 -15.52
CA LEU A 111 -12.32 22.32 -15.15
C LEU A 111 -13.78 21.99 -14.82
N ASP A 112 -14.40 21.06 -15.53
CA ASP A 112 -15.76 20.61 -15.25
C ASP A 112 -15.85 19.85 -13.91
N SER A 113 -14.83 19.05 -13.56
CA SER A 113 -14.76 18.33 -12.27
C SER A 113 -14.58 19.26 -11.06
N VAL A 114 -13.88 20.37 -11.27
CA VAL A 114 -13.58 21.35 -10.22
C VAL A 114 -14.64 22.45 -10.16
N THR A 115 -15.39 22.66 -11.24
CA THR A 115 -16.49 23.63 -11.27
C THR A 115 -17.63 23.12 -10.39
N PRO A 116 -18.12 23.92 -9.42
CA PRO A 116 -19.24 23.53 -8.57
C PRO A 116 -20.48 23.16 -9.37
N GLN A 117 -21.17 22.09 -8.96
CA GLN A 117 -22.41 21.63 -9.62
C GLN A 117 -23.49 22.72 -9.67
N GLU A 118 -23.56 23.59 -8.66
CA GLU A 118 -24.47 24.75 -8.63
C GLU A 118 -24.31 25.67 -9.85
N HIS A 119 -23.10 25.79 -10.40
CA HIS A 119 -22.87 26.61 -11.59
C HIS A 119 -23.52 25.97 -12.83
N PHE A 120 -23.37 24.65 -12.98
CA PHE A 120 -24.03 23.90 -14.05
C PHE A 120 -25.55 23.94 -13.91
N GLU A 121 -26.07 23.85 -12.69
CA GLU A 121 -27.50 23.97 -12.40
C GLU A 121 -28.04 25.36 -12.75
N LYS A 122 -27.31 26.43 -12.41
CA LYS A 122 -27.68 27.82 -12.79
C LYS A 122 -27.72 27.98 -14.30
N LEU A 123 -26.72 27.46 -15.02
CA LEU A 123 -26.70 27.48 -16.48
C LEU A 123 -27.83 26.64 -17.10
N ALA A 124 -28.14 25.47 -16.52
CA ALA A 124 -29.25 24.64 -16.96
C ALA A 124 -30.60 25.30 -16.70
N ALA A 125 -30.79 25.94 -15.54
CA ALA A 125 -32.00 26.68 -15.20
C ALA A 125 -32.21 27.89 -16.12
N ALA A 126 -31.16 28.66 -16.41
CA ALA A 126 -31.22 29.76 -17.36
C ALA A 126 -31.57 29.27 -18.78
N ARG A 127 -31.00 28.14 -19.22
CA ARG A 127 -31.37 27.49 -20.50
C ARG A 127 -32.84 27.07 -20.52
N GLN A 128 -33.33 26.44 -19.46
CA GLN A 128 -34.73 26.05 -19.32
C GLN A 128 -35.66 27.25 -19.33
N GLU A 129 -35.32 28.34 -18.63
CA GLU A 129 -36.10 29.58 -18.61
C GLU A 129 -36.18 30.22 -20.00
N ARG A 130 -35.07 30.28 -20.74
CA ARG A 130 -35.05 30.75 -22.13
C ARG A 130 -35.90 29.87 -23.04
N ARG A 131 -35.79 28.54 -22.92
CA ARG A 131 -36.62 27.59 -23.68
C ARG A 131 -38.10 27.81 -23.37
N ALA A 132 -38.46 27.96 -22.09
CA ALA A 132 -39.82 28.23 -21.64
C ALA A 132 -40.33 29.58 -22.16
N ALA A 133 -39.54 30.64 -22.08
CA ALA A 133 -39.88 31.97 -22.58
C ALA A 133 -40.09 31.97 -24.11
N ARG A 134 -39.23 31.28 -24.87
CA ARG A 134 -39.39 31.12 -26.33
C ARG A 134 -40.66 30.36 -26.67
N LEU A 135 -40.96 29.29 -25.95
CA LEU A 135 -42.19 28.52 -26.16
C LEU A 135 -43.43 29.33 -25.77
N ALA A 136 -43.38 30.07 -24.66
CA ALA A 136 -44.47 30.95 -24.21
C ALA A 136 -44.72 32.08 -25.22
N ALA A 137 -43.67 32.68 -25.78
CA ALA A 137 -43.79 33.70 -26.82
C ALA A 137 -44.44 33.14 -28.09
N TRP A 138 -44.06 31.93 -28.52
CA TRP A 138 -44.70 31.25 -29.64
C TRP A 138 -46.18 30.93 -29.36
N GLN A 139 -46.48 30.37 -28.19
CA GLN A 139 -47.85 30.07 -27.75
C GLN A 139 -48.71 31.34 -27.70
N ALA A 140 -48.16 32.45 -27.18
CA ALA A 140 -48.83 33.74 -27.16
C ALA A 140 -49.10 34.27 -28.58
N GLY A 141 -48.15 34.10 -29.50
CA GLY A 141 -48.33 34.44 -30.92
C GLY A 141 -49.44 33.64 -31.57
N CYS A 142 -49.48 32.32 -31.38
CA CYS A 142 -50.55 31.46 -31.88
C CYS A 142 -51.91 31.81 -31.26
N ALA A 143 -51.95 32.05 -29.94
CA ALA A 143 -53.15 32.46 -29.24
C ALA A 143 -53.68 33.83 -29.71
N ALA A 144 -52.80 34.76 -30.06
CA ALA A 144 -53.19 36.05 -30.63
C ALA A 144 -53.82 35.90 -32.02
N VAL A 145 -53.29 35.00 -32.86
CA VAL A 145 -53.89 34.67 -34.17
C VAL A 145 -55.26 34.01 -34.00
N ALA A 146 -55.39 33.07 -33.05
CA ALA A 146 -56.66 32.44 -32.73
C ALA A 146 -57.70 33.46 -32.23
N ARG A 147 -57.33 34.33 -31.28
CA ARG A 147 -58.19 35.41 -30.78
C ARG A 147 -58.64 36.35 -31.90
N ARG A 148 -57.74 36.74 -32.80
CA ARG A 148 -58.09 37.58 -33.95
C ARG A 148 -59.15 36.92 -34.85
N ARG A 149 -59.08 35.60 -35.03
CA ARG A 149 -60.07 34.83 -35.81
C ARG A 149 -61.42 34.79 -35.09
N ASP A 150 -61.41 34.53 -33.78
CA ASP A 150 -62.63 34.48 -32.96
C ASP A 150 -63.30 35.85 -32.87
N ASP A 151 -62.53 36.92 -32.65
CA ASP A 151 -63.01 38.30 -32.61
C ASP A 151 -63.61 38.73 -33.95
N ALA A 152 -62.97 38.38 -35.07
CA ALA A 152 -63.50 38.65 -36.40
C ALA A 152 -64.78 37.86 -36.70
N TYR A 153 -64.90 36.63 -36.19
CA TYR A 153 -66.11 35.82 -36.31
C TYR A 153 -67.27 36.42 -35.49
N LEU A 154 -66.98 36.85 -34.26
CA LEU A 154 -67.93 37.55 -33.40
C LEU A 154 -68.34 38.92 -33.99
N ALA A 155 -67.42 39.66 -34.59
CA ALA A 155 -67.70 40.92 -35.25
C ALA A 155 -68.64 40.73 -36.45
N LYS A 156 -68.39 39.70 -37.28
CA LYS A 156 -69.25 39.36 -38.41
C LYS A 156 -70.66 38.96 -37.95
N THR A 157 -70.77 38.07 -36.96
CA THR A 157 -72.09 37.63 -36.45
C THR A 157 -72.87 38.79 -35.82
N ARG A 158 -72.20 39.72 -35.12
CA ARG A 158 -72.82 40.95 -34.61
C ARG A 158 -73.30 41.87 -35.73
N ALA A 159 -72.51 42.05 -36.79
CA ALA A 159 -72.90 42.86 -37.95
C ALA A 159 -74.11 42.24 -38.68
N GLU A 160 -74.14 40.91 -38.84
CA GLU A 160 -75.26 40.18 -39.43
C GLU A 160 -76.54 40.29 -38.57
N ALA A 161 -76.39 40.22 -37.25
CA ALA A 161 -77.51 40.46 -36.31
C ALA A 161 -78.02 41.90 -36.36
N ALA A 162 -77.13 42.89 -36.48
CA ALA A 162 -77.51 44.30 -36.64
C ALA A 162 -78.23 44.55 -37.98
N PHE A 163 -77.80 43.88 -39.05
CA PHE A 163 -78.47 43.95 -40.35
C PHE A 163 -79.88 43.35 -40.31
N SER A 164 -80.06 42.19 -39.66
CA SER A 164 -81.39 41.56 -39.51
C SER A 164 -82.32 42.34 -38.57
N GLY A 165 -81.79 43.12 -37.63
CA GLY A 165 -82.56 43.99 -36.73
C GLY A 165 -82.87 45.41 -37.25
N ALA A 166 -82.38 45.79 -38.44
CA ALA A 166 -82.53 47.14 -38.98
C ALA A 166 -83.99 47.45 -39.36
N ARG A 167 -84.51 48.62 -38.96
CA ARG A 167 -85.92 49.02 -39.20
C ARG A 167 -86.07 50.13 -40.23
N THR A 168 -84.99 50.83 -40.56
CA THR A 168 -84.97 51.90 -41.57
C THR A 168 -83.99 51.58 -42.72
N GLN A 169 -84.25 52.13 -43.91
CA GLN A 169 -83.42 51.89 -45.09
C GLN A 169 -81.97 52.36 -44.89
N GLN A 170 -81.76 53.50 -44.21
CA GLN A 170 -80.42 54.01 -43.93
C GLN A 170 -79.66 53.15 -42.91
N GLU A 171 -80.35 52.55 -41.93
CA GLU A 171 -79.74 51.60 -40.98
C GLU A 171 -79.36 50.29 -41.67
N ALA A 172 -80.19 49.80 -42.59
CA ALA A 172 -79.90 48.59 -43.37
C ALA A 172 -78.67 48.77 -44.27
N GLU A 173 -78.53 49.91 -44.97
CA GLU A 173 -77.36 50.19 -45.81
C GLU A 173 -76.05 50.32 -45.00
N ARG A 174 -76.12 50.90 -43.79
CA ARG A 174 -74.96 50.99 -42.88
C ARG A 174 -74.57 49.63 -42.32
N ALA A 175 -75.56 48.82 -41.91
CA ALA A 175 -75.33 47.47 -41.42
C ALA A 175 -74.80 46.54 -42.53
N GLU A 176 -75.24 46.69 -43.78
CA GLU A 176 -74.71 45.92 -44.91
C GLU A 176 -73.24 46.24 -45.19
N ARG A 177 -72.84 47.52 -45.11
CA ARG A 177 -71.42 47.93 -45.21
C ARG A 177 -70.60 47.34 -44.07
N ALA A 178 -71.11 47.39 -42.84
CA ALA A 178 -70.47 46.78 -41.67
C ALA A 178 -70.33 45.25 -41.79
N VAL A 179 -71.31 44.55 -42.39
CA VAL A 179 -71.21 43.11 -42.68
C VAL A 179 -70.13 42.83 -43.73
N LYS A 180 -70.04 43.65 -44.79
CA LYS A 180 -68.99 43.50 -45.82
C LYS A 180 -67.60 43.77 -45.24
N GLU A 181 -67.46 44.79 -44.40
CA GLU A 181 -66.21 45.10 -43.70
C GLU A 181 -65.80 43.98 -42.73
N ALA A 182 -66.72 43.53 -41.87
CA ALA A 182 -66.46 42.42 -40.94
C ALA A 182 -66.19 41.09 -41.67
N ALA A 183 -66.83 40.85 -42.82
CA ALA A 183 -66.53 39.68 -43.65
C ALA A 183 -65.15 39.75 -44.32
N ALA A 184 -64.71 40.95 -44.73
CA ALA A 184 -63.36 41.17 -45.24
C ALA A 184 -62.31 40.99 -44.15
N GLU A 185 -62.57 41.51 -42.94
CA GLU A 185 -61.70 41.32 -41.77
C GLU A 185 -61.61 39.85 -41.34
N LEU A 186 -62.72 39.10 -41.36
CA LEU A 186 -62.71 37.66 -41.10
C LEU A 186 -61.91 36.90 -42.15
N LYS A 187 -62.04 37.27 -43.43
CA LYS A 187 -61.26 36.66 -44.51
C LYS A 187 -59.76 36.90 -44.33
N GLU A 188 -59.36 38.11 -43.94
CA GLU A 188 -57.96 38.43 -43.64
C GLU A 188 -57.46 37.74 -42.36
N ALA A 189 -58.29 37.63 -41.32
CA ALA A 189 -57.96 36.89 -40.10
C ALA A 189 -57.77 35.38 -40.34
N LEU A 190 -58.59 34.77 -41.22
CA LEU A 190 -58.45 33.37 -41.63
C LEU A 190 -57.25 33.13 -42.56
N ARG A 191 -56.79 34.17 -43.28
CA ARG A 191 -55.60 34.12 -44.12
C ARG A 191 -54.30 34.17 -43.30
N ALA A 192 -54.35 34.74 -42.09
CA ALA A 192 -53.22 34.73 -41.17
C ALA A 192 -52.90 33.30 -40.74
N LYS A 193 -51.71 32.81 -41.11
CA LYS A 193 -51.23 31.48 -40.74
C LYS A 193 -50.57 31.52 -39.37
N GLU A 194 -50.80 30.47 -38.58
CA GLU A 194 -50.04 30.22 -37.36
C GLU A 194 -48.56 30.00 -37.70
N ALA A 195 -47.67 30.59 -36.91
CA ALA A 195 -46.24 30.42 -37.10
C ALA A 195 -45.86 28.96 -36.79
N PRO A 196 -45.02 28.32 -37.61
CA PRO A 196 -44.52 26.98 -37.32
C PRO A 196 -43.78 26.96 -35.98
N ARG A 197 -43.88 25.84 -35.27
CA ARG A 197 -43.24 25.66 -33.96
C ARG A 197 -41.72 25.91 -34.11
N PRO A 198 -41.11 26.77 -33.28
CA PRO A 198 -39.67 26.97 -33.29
C PRO A 198 -38.94 25.66 -32.98
N ASP A 199 -37.89 25.38 -33.75
CA ASP A 199 -36.94 24.31 -33.42
C ASP A 199 -36.07 24.79 -32.25
N LEU A 200 -36.46 24.39 -31.04
CA LEU A 200 -35.80 24.82 -29.81
C LEU A 200 -34.40 24.22 -29.67
N ASP A 201 -34.12 23.08 -30.30
CA ASP A 201 -32.84 22.41 -30.18
C ASP A 201 -31.81 23.03 -31.13
N ALA A 202 -32.22 23.37 -32.35
CA ALA A 202 -31.36 24.15 -33.27
C ALA A 202 -31.06 25.56 -32.73
N LEU A 203 -32.04 26.20 -32.07
CA LEU A 203 -31.86 27.52 -31.47
C LEU A 203 -31.05 27.51 -30.17
N GLU A 204 -31.07 26.42 -29.41
CA GLU A 204 -30.19 26.27 -28.24
C GLU A 204 -28.75 26.00 -28.65
N ALA A 205 -28.52 25.14 -29.65
CA ALA A 205 -27.17 24.90 -30.18
C ALA A 205 -26.50 26.17 -30.71
N ALA A 206 -27.29 27.12 -31.22
CA ALA A 206 -26.80 28.43 -31.65
C ALA A 206 -26.48 29.38 -30.47
N ASP A 207 -27.22 29.29 -29.36
CA ASP A 207 -26.98 30.08 -28.16
C ASP A 207 -25.80 29.54 -27.34
N ASP A 208 -25.62 28.22 -27.27
CA ASP A 208 -24.52 27.58 -26.52
C ASP A 208 -23.15 28.04 -27.05
N ALA A 209 -23.03 28.36 -28.34
CA ALA A 209 -21.82 28.96 -28.92
C ALA A 209 -21.51 30.38 -28.40
N SER A 210 -22.50 31.06 -27.80
CA SER A 210 -22.40 32.41 -27.26
C SER A 210 -22.39 32.46 -25.72
N ASP A 211 -22.94 31.45 -25.05
CA ASP A 211 -23.24 31.47 -23.60
C ASP A 211 -22.25 30.69 -22.72
N GLU A 212 -21.14 30.17 -23.29
CA GLU A 212 -20.02 29.52 -22.59
C GLU A 212 -19.25 30.49 -21.68
N THR A 213 -19.94 31.06 -20.69
CA THR A 213 -19.31 31.86 -19.65
C THR A 213 -18.65 30.90 -18.67
N MET A 214 -17.33 30.73 -18.79
CA MET A 214 -16.56 29.88 -17.87
C MET A 214 -16.71 30.36 -16.41
N HIS A 215 -16.84 29.42 -15.47
CA HIS A 215 -16.91 29.71 -14.04
C HIS A 215 -15.66 30.44 -13.55
N PHE A 216 -14.48 29.95 -13.95
CA PHE A 216 -13.19 30.53 -13.59
C PHE A 216 -12.84 31.68 -14.53
N LYS A 217 -12.87 32.91 -14.01
CA LYS A 217 -12.57 34.13 -14.78
C LYS A 217 -11.13 34.60 -14.60
N ASN A 218 -10.49 34.18 -13.50
CA ASN A 218 -9.11 34.54 -13.18
C ASN A 218 -8.27 33.28 -12.90
N PRO A 219 -7.04 33.17 -13.43
CA PRO A 219 -6.17 32.02 -13.20
C PRO A 219 -5.88 31.76 -11.71
N ARG A 220 -5.84 32.82 -10.90
CA ARG A 220 -5.62 32.72 -9.44
C ARG A 220 -6.71 31.92 -8.72
N GLN A 221 -7.94 31.91 -9.24
CA GLN A 221 -9.03 31.13 -8.65
C GLN A 221 -8.74 29.64 -8.76
N LEU A 222 -8.26 29.18 -9.91
CA LEU A 222 -7.91 27.79 -10.10
C LEU A 222 -6.70 27.38 -9.25
N LEU A 223 -5.69 28.25 -9.17
CA LEU A 223 -4.53 28.02 -8.29
C LEU A 223 -4.94 27.90 -6.82
N ALA A 224 -5.90 28.72 -6.34
CA ALA A 224 -6.42 28.60 -4.99
C ALA A 224 -7.12 27.25 -4.76
N VAL A 225 -7.87 26.76 -5.75
CA VAL A 225 -8.49 25.43 -5.66
C VAL A 225 -7.43 24.33 -5.67
N PHE A 226 -6.36 24.46 -6.46
CA PHE A 226 -5.24 23.53 -6.40
C PHE A 226 -4.60 23.50 -5.02
N SER A 227 -4.31 24.66 -4.43
CA SER A 227 -3.76 24.73 -3.07
C SER A 227 -4.70 24.09 -2.05
N GLN A 228 -6.01 24.34 -2.14
CA GLN A 228 -6.98 23.67 -1.26
C GLN A 228 -6.99 22.15 -1.44
N LEU A 229 -6.97 21.66 -2.68
CA LEU A 229 -6.91 20.23 -2.96
C LEU A 229 -5.60 19.60 -2.48
N GLU A 230 -4.48 20.32 -2.57
CA GLU A 230 -3.19 19.89 -2.02
C GLU A 230 -3.25 19.80 -0.49
N GLU A 231 -3.83 20.79 0.18
CA GLU A 231 -4.05 20.80 1.63
C GLU A 231 -4.98 19.66 2.06
N ASP A 232 -6.10 19.46 1.36
CA ASP A 232 -7.06 18.40 1.64
C ASP A 232 -6.44 17.01 1.41
N ASN A 233 -5.67 16.84 0.33
CA ASN A 233 -4.95 15.59 0.06
C ASN A 233 -3.90 15.31 1.14
N LEU A 234 -3.15 16.32 1.56
CA LEU A 234 -2.17 16.16 2.64
C LEU A 234 -2.86 15.81 3.97
N PHE A 235 -3.98 16.46 4.26
CA PHE A 235 -4.81 16.15 5.44
C PHE A 235 -5.36 14.72 5.39
N LEU A 236 -5.84 14.26 4.24
CA LEU A 236 -6.29 12.86 4.06
C LEU A 236 -5.15 11.86 4.26
N ILE A 237 -3.95 12.16 3.75
CA ILE A 237 -2.77 11.31 3.96
C ILE A 237 -2.42 11.22 5.44
N GLN A 238 -2.42 12.35 6.15
CA GLN A 238 -2.18 12.38 7.60
C GLN A 238 -3.23 11.56 8.35
N ASN A 239 -4.52 11.76 8.06
CA ASN A 239 -5.60 11.00 8.70
C ASN A 239 -5.49 9.49 8.42
N CYS A 240 -5.11 9.10 7.19
CA CYS A 240 -4.88 7.70 6.86
C CYS A 240 -3.72 7.12 7.68
N GLN A 241 -2.62 7.86 7.84
CA GLN A 241 -1.49 7.45 8.66
C GLN A 241 -1.86 7.31 10.14
N GLU A 242 -2.60 8.29 10.69
CA GLU A 242 -3.10 8.23 12.07
C GLU A 242 -4.05 7.04 12.28
N ALA A 243 -4.97 6.80 11.33
CA ALA A 243 -5.87 5.66 11.39
C ALA A 243 -5.12 4.31 11.27
N GLU A 244 -4.08 4.24 10.45
CA GLU A 244 -3.19 3.08 10.34
C GLU A 244 -2.43 2.82 11.65
N GLU A 245 -1.90 3.87 12.29
CA GLU A 245 -1.20 3.77 13.58
C GLU A 245 -2.15 3.26 14.68
N GLN A 246 -3.35 3.83 14.78
CA GLN A 246 -4.38 3.37 15.72
C GLN A 246 -4.77 1.91 15.46
N LEU A 247 -4.89 1.52 14.19
CA LEU A 247 -5.20 0.15 13.82
C LEU A 247 -4.08 -0.82 14.24
N GLU A 248 -2.81 -0.46 14.01
CA GLU A 248 -1.68 -1.28 14.45
C GLU A 248 -1.56 -1.35 15.97
N GLU A 249 -1.86 -0.27 16.69
CA GLU A 249 -1.93 -0.28 18.15
C GLU A 249 -3.03 -1.23 18.65
N VAL A 250 -4.24 -1.16 18.07
CA VAL A 250 -5.35 -2.05 18.42
C VAL A 250 -4.99 -3.50 18.10
N LYS A 251 -4.37 -3.78 16.95
CA LYS A 251 -3.90 -5.12 16.60
C LYS A 251 -2.85 -5.62 17.58
N ALA A 252 -1.90 -4.79 18.00
CA ALA A 252 -0.88 -5.16 18.99
C ALA A 252 -1.51 -5.48 20.36
N ARG A 253 -2.43 -4.63 20.83
CA ARG A 253 -3.20 -4.87 22.06
C ARG A 253 -4.02 -6.16 21.97
N HIS A 254 -4.66 -6.42 20.83
CA HIS A 254 -5.41 -7.65 20.59
C HIS A 254 -4.50 -8.89 20.63
N ARG A 255 -3.35 -8.86 19.94
CA ARG A 255 -2.37 -9.96 19.98
C ARG A 255 -1.87 -10.23 21.41
N ALA A 256 -1.57 -9.17 22.18
CA ALA A 256 -1.16 -9.31 23.57
C ALA A 256 -2.27 -9.91 24.44
N ALA A 257 -3.53 -9.48 24.25
CA ALA A 257 -4.68 -10.03 24.97
C ALA A 257 -4.92 -11.51 24.63
N VAL A 258 -4.81 -11.89 23.37
CA VAL A 258 -4.91 -13.29 22.92
C VAL A 258 -3.80 -14.13 23.55
N ALA A 259 -2.54 -13.68 23.50
CA ALA A 259 -1.43 -14.40 24.12
C ALA A 259 -1.60 -14.58 25.63
N LYS A 260 -2.13 -13.56 26.32
CA LYS A 260 -2.45 -13.65 27.74
C LYS A 260 -3.56 -14.67 28.00
N ALA A 261 -4.66 -14.61 27.25
CA ALA A 261 -5.77 -15.55 27.37
C ALA A 261 -5.32 -17.00 27.09
N ASP A 262 -4.49 -17.22 26.06
CA ASP A 262 -3.92 -18.54 25.75
C ASP A 262 -3.07 -19.07 26.91
N SER A 263 -2.25 -18.21 27.54
CA SER A 263 -1.46 -18.60 28.71
C SER A 263 -2.33 -18.95 29.93
N GLU A 264 -3.43 -18.22 30.15
CA GLU A 264 -4.41 -18.52 31.21
C GLU A 264 -5.14 -19.84 30.93
N VAL A 265 -5.51 -20.09 29.68
CA VAL A 265 -6.14 -21.35 29.23
C VAL A 265 -5.19 -22.53 29.46
N ASP A 266 -3.91 -22.40 29.09
CA ASP A 266 -2.94 -23.47 29.29
C ASP A 266 -2.62 -23.71 30.77
N ALA A 267 -2.59 -22.65 31.58
CA ALA A 267 -2.49 -22.78 33.04
C ALA A 267 -3.70 -23.53 33.62
N LEU A 268 -4.92 -23.20 33.20
CA LEU A 268 -6.14 -23.89 33.62
C LEU A 268 -6.17 -25.35 33.17
N LYS A 269 -5.75 -25.67 31.93
CA LYS A 269 -5.57 -27.05 31.47
C LYS A 269 -4.56 -27.81 32.34
N GLY A 270 -3.45 -27.17 32.70
CA GLY A 270 -2.47 -27.74 33.63
C GLY A 270 -3.06 -28.02 35.02
N GLN A 271 -3.93 -27.13 35.53
CA GLN A 271 -4.65 -27.37 36.78
C GLN A 271 -5.66 -28.53 36.66
N ILE A 272 -6.39 -28.61 35.55
CA ILE A 272 -7.32 -29.71 35.27
C ILE A 272 -6.58 -31.04 35.27
N THR A 273 -5.49 -31.17 34.51
CA THR A 273 -4.71 -32.42 34.46
C THR A 273 -4.13 -32.81 35.82
N ARG A 274 -3.69 -31.83 36.62
CA ARG A 274 -3.25 -32.07 38.00
C ARG A 274 -4.39 -32.56 38.90
N LEU A 275 -5.58 -31.97 38.78
CA LEU A 275 -6.76 -32.38 39.55
C LEU A 275 -7.24 -33.76 39.13
N GLU A 276 -7.30 -34.05 37.83
CA GLU A 276 -7.61 -35.37 37.27
C GLU A 276 -6.61 -36.41 37.78
N GLY A 277 -5.31 -36.10 37.80
CA GLY A 277 -4.29 -36.97 38.38
C GLY A 277 -4.48 -37.23 39.89
N ARG A 278 -4.86 -36.21 40.66
CA ARG A 278 -5.19 -36.37 42.10
C ARG A 278 -6.44 -37.21 42.30
N VAL A 279 -7.48 -37.02 41.48
CA VAL A 279 -8.72 -37.80 41.51
C VAL A 279 -8.43 -39.26 41.15
N ALA A 280 -7.66 -39.52 40.09
CA ALA A 280 -7.24 -40.87 39.72
C ALA A 280 -6.42 -41.54 40.83
N ALA A 281 -5.47 -40.82 41.45
CA ALA A 281 -4.70 -41.33 42.57
C ALA A 281 -5.58 -41.64 43.80
N ALA A 282 -6.57 -40.77 44.10
CA ALA A 282 -7.53 -41.00 45.17
C ALA A 282 -8.42 -42.22 44.88
N HIS A 283 -8.90 -42.38 43.65
CA HIS A 283 -9.64 -43.57 43.23
C HIS A 283 -8.79 -44.84 43.34
N ALA A 284 -7.54 -44.83 42.85
CA ALA A 284 -6.65 -45.98 42.98
C ALA A 284 -6.37 -46.34 44.46
N ARG A 285 -6.23 -45.35 45.34
CA ARG A 285 -6.12 -45.57 46.79
C ARG A 285 -7.41 -46.17 47.38
N ALA A 286 -8.58 -45.65 46.97
CA ALA A 286 -9.87 -46.16 47.42
C ALA A 286 -10.12 -47.60 46.96
N GLU A 287 -9.79 -47.93 45.71
CA GLU A 287 -9.87 -49.30 45.18
C GLU A 287 -8.92 -50.25 45.93
N ARG A 288 -7.65 -49.87 46.15
CA ARG A 288 -6.72 -50.67 46.97
C ARG A 288 -7.23 -50.91 48.39
N LEU A 289 -7.86 -49.90 49.01
CA LEU A 289 -8.46 -50.03 50.33
C LEU A 289 -9.71 -50.93 50.31
N ARG A 290 -10.51 -50.88 49.24
CA ARG A 290 -11.65 -51.78 49.02
C ARG A 290 -11.20 -53.21 48.84
N GLU A 291 -10.22 -53.46 47.97
CA GLU A 291 -9.61 -54.78 47.75
C GLU A 291 -9.11 -55.35 49.09
N ARG A 292 -8.37 -54.55 49.86
CA ARG A 292 -7.88 -54.94 51.19
C ARG A 292 -8.99 -55.19 52.21
N ALA A 293 -10.10 -54.46 52.13
CA ALA A 293 -11.28 -54.68 52.98
C ALA A 293 -12.05 -55.94 52.56
N THR A 294 -12.08 -56.28 51.27
CA THR A 294 -12.71 -57.50 50.74
C THR A 294 -11.86 -58.75 50.94
N GLU A 295 -10.52 -58.65 50.81
CA GLU A 295 -9.56 -59.70 51.17
C GLU A 295 -9.48 -59.89 52.69
N GLY A 296 -9.71 -58.82 53.46
CA GLY A 296 -9.85 -58.80 54.91
C GLY A 296 -11.20 -59.30 55.43
N GLY A 297 -11.93 -60.11 54.66
CA GLY A 297 -13.20 -60.71 55.02
C GLY A 297 -13.11 -61.83 56.07
N SER A 298 -12.56 -61.56 57.25
CA SER A 298 -13.12 -61.96 58.56
C SER A 298 -12.29 -61.32 59.68
N GLY A 299 -12.85 -60.34 60.39
CA GLY A 299 -12.24 -59.73 61.56
C GLY A 299 -12.31 -58.21 61.58
N ALA A 300 -12.90 -57.66 62.63
CA ALA A 300 -13.13 -56.24 62.89
C ALA A 300 -11.91 -55.32 62.62
N PRO A 301 -12.13 -54.04 62.24
CA PRO A 301 -11.06 -53.15 61.83
C PRO A 301 -10.22 -52.71 63.03
N ARG A 302 -9.01 -53.27 63.14
CA ARG A 302 -7.93 -52.70 63.95
C ARG A 302 -7.26 -51.63 63.09
N LEU A 303 -7.38 -50.37 63.50
CA LEU A 303 -6.66 -49.23 62.94
C LEU A 303 -5.16 -49.51 62.91
N ALA A 304 -4.66 -49.95 61.76
CA ALA A 304 -3.24 -50.08 61.48
C ALA A 304 -2.81 -48.86 60.65
N LEU A 305 -2.56 -47.73 61.34
CA LEU A 305 -1.63 -46.74 60.81
C LEU A 305 -0.26 -47.40 60.78
N GLY A 306 0.24 -47.66 59.58
CA GLY A 306 1.60 -48.14 59.37
C GLY A 306 2.59 -47.07 59.78
N VAL A 307 3.28 -47.29 60.90
CA VAL A 307 4.59 -46.71 61.19
C VAL A 307 5.46 -47.88 61.63
N GLY A 308 6.65 -47.99 61.02
CA GLY A 308 7.61 -49.04 61.28
C GLY A 308 8.04 -49.08 62.75
N ALA A 309 8.51 -50.25 63.16
CA ALA A 309 9.00 -50.55 64.49
C ALA A 309 10.33 -49.83 64.80
N GLY A 310 10.26 -48.53 65.07
CA GLY A 310 11.22 -47.78 65.86
C GLY A 310 10.41 -46.97 66.88
N GLU A 311 10.86 -46.92 68.14
CA GLU A 311 10.24 -46.08 69.17
C GLU A 311 10.11 -44.65 68.63
N GLY A 312 8.89 -44.24 68.29
CA GLY A 312 8.59 -42.84 68.05
C GLY A 312 8.78 -42.07 69.36
N PRO A 313 9.15 -40.78 69.31
CA PRO A 313 9.43 -40.01 70.50
C PRO A 313 8.23 -40.06 71.44
N THR A 314 8.51 -40.30 72.71
CA THR A 314 7.46 -40.39 73.73
C THR A 314 6.74 -39.04 73.85
N LEU A 315 5.49 -39.05 74.30
CA LEU A 315 4.71 -37.82 74.46
C LEU A 315 5.42 -36.81 75.39
N ASP A 316 6.21 -37.31 76.34
CA ASP A 316 6.99 -36.54 77.30
C ASP A 316 8.24 -35.89 76.65
N GLU A 317 8.89 -36.58 75.72
CA GLU A 317 9.97 -36.01 74.90
C GLU A 317 9.44 -34.89 74.00
N LEU A 318 8.27 -35.11 73.39
CA LEU A 318 7.60 -34.09 72.61
C LEU A 318 7.21 -32.88 73.49
N GLY A 319 6.68 -33.13 74.69
CA GLY A 319 6.33 -32.08 75.65
C GLY A 319 7.54 -31.25 76.07
N SER A 320 8.65 -31.93 76.36
CA SER A 320 9.93 -31.28 76.70
C SER A 320 10.44 -30.43 75.54
N LYS A 321 10.34 -30.93 74.30
CA LYS A 321 10.76 -30.17 73.12
C LYS A 321 9.88 -28.97 72.84
N VAL A 322 8.56 -29.10 73.00
CA VAL A 322 7.61 -27.98 72.87
C VAL A 322 7.90 -26.92 73.92
N ALA A 323 8.17 -27.30 75.18
CA ALA A 323 8.55 -26.34 76.22
C ALA A 323 9.88 -25.62 75.92
N GLU A 324 10.87 -26.33 75.36
CA GLU A 324 12.14 -25.73 74.92
C GLU A 324 11.92 -24.69 73.81
N VAL A 325 11.12 -25.02 72.79
CA VAL A 325 10.81 -24.09 71.69
C VAL A 325 9.99 -22.90 72.20
N TYR A 326 9.06 -23.13 73.13
CA TYR A 326 8.28 -22.08 73.78
C TYR A 326 9.18 -21.02 74.45
N GLY A 327 10.17 -21.47 75.22
CA GLY A 327 11.16 -20.58 75.83
C GLY A 327 12.03 -19.85 74.81
N ARG A 328 12.48 -20.54 73.74
CA ARG A 328 13.28 -19.92 72.66
C ARG A 328 12.50 -18.86 71.88
N CYS A 329 11.19 -19.02 71.77
CA CYS A 329 10.30 -18.02 71.17
C CYS A 329 10.11 -16.76 72.03
N GLY A 330 10.68 -16.73 73.25
CA GLY A 330 10.66 -15.57 74.14
C GLY A 330 9.48 -15.55 75.12
N PHE A 331 8.79 -16.67 75.29
CA PHE A 331 7.73 -16.81 76.28
C PHE A 331 8.28 -17.29 77.63
N ASP A 332 7.70 -16.80 78.73
CA ASP A 332 8.05 -17.26 80.06
C ASP A 332 7.55 -18.70 80.29
N PRO A 333 8.40 -19.63 80.77
CA PRO A 333 8.01 -21.01 81.00
C PRO A 333 7.03 -21.10 82.18
N ASP A 334 5.75 -21.32 81.88
CA ASP A 334 4.70 -21.56 82.87
C ASP A 334 4.31 -23.05 82.87
N ALA A 335 4.52 -23.72 84.00
CA ALA A 335 4.23 -25.14 84.18
C ALA A 335 2.72 -25.47 84.16
N SER A 336 1.85 -24.46 84.20
CA SER A 336 0.39 -24.62 84.12
C SER A 336 -0.14 -24.69 82.68
N LEU A 337 0.70 -24.34 81.68
CA LEU A 337 0.32 -24.37 80.27
C LEU A 337 0.41 -25.79 79.71
N THR A 338 -0.68 -26.23 79.08
CA THR A 338 -0.71 -27.48 78.33
C THR A 338 0.08 -27.37 77.03
N MET A 339 0.55 -28.50 76.50
CA MET A 339 1.27 -28.57 75.22
C MET A 339 0.50 -27.87 74.08
N LEU A 340 -0.81 -28.07 74.01
CA LEU A 340 -1.67 -27.43 73.01
C LEU A 340 -1.68 -25.90 73.18
N GLN A 341 -1.78 -25.39 74.41
CA GLN A 341 -1.75 -23.94 74.66
C GLN A 341 -0.40 -23.33 74.29
N MET A 342 0.70 -24.00 74.61
CA MET A 342 2.05 -23.57 74.19
C MET A 342 2.14 -23.49 72.66
N LEU A 343 1.65 -24.52 71.95
CA LEU A 343 1.64 -24.54 70.49
C LEU A 343 0.74 -23.44 69.89
N THR A 344 -0.45 -23.20 70.46
CA THR A 344 -1.34 -22.12 70.00
C THR A 344 -0.69 -20.75 70.17
N SER A 345 -0.02 -20.50 71.29
CA SER A 345 0.71 -19.25 71.51
C SER A 345 1.87 -19.08 70.53
N MET A 346 2.60 -20.16 70.20
CA MET A 346 3.63 -20.14 69.15
C MET A 346 3.02 -19.86 67.77
N GLU A 347 1.87 -20.46 67.46
CA GLU A 347 1.18 -20.27 66.19
C GLU A 347 0.74 -18.81 66.01
N VAL A 348 0.16 -18.20 67.05
CA VAL A 348 -0.21 -16.77 67.04
C VAL A 348 1.02 -15.90 66.80
N ARG A 349 2.15 -16.19 67.48
CA ARG A 349 3.39 -15.45 67.29
C ARG A 349 3.99 -15.62 65.89
N LEU A 350 3.89 -16.82 65.33
CA LEU A 350 4.30 -17.09 63.95
C LEU A 350 3.45 -16.26 62.97
N GLN A 351 2.14 -16.23 63.15
CA GLN A 351 1.23 -15.43 62.34
C GLN A 351 1.54 -13.93 62.43
N GLU A 352 1.82 -13.41 63.64
CA GLU A 352 2.25 -12.01 63.84
C GLU A 352 3.56 -11.71 63.08
N CYS A 353 4.55 -12.61 63.14
CA CYS A 353 5.81 -12.45 62.43
C CYS A 353 5.60 -12.47 60.90
N LEU A 354 4.77 -13.37 60.39
CA LEU A 354 4.47 -13.47 58.96
C LEU A 354 3.74 -12.23 58.45
N ALA A 355 2.77 -11.71 59.21
CA ALA A 355 2.06 -10.48 58.88
C ALA A 355 2.98 -9.25 58.85
N GLN A 356 4.03 -9.22 59.68
CA GLN A 356 5.06 -8.18 59.64
C GLN A 356 5.99 -8.30 58.43
N VAL A 357 6.21 -9.51 57.91
CA VAL A 357 7.06 -9.77 56.73
C VAL A 357 6.33 -9.49 55.42
N GLU A 358 5.01 -9.70 55.35
CA GLU A 358 4.20 -9.51 54.15
C GLU A 358 4.34 -8.12 53.46
N PRO A 359 4.39 -6.97 54.16
CA PRO A 359 4.58 -5.67 53.52
C PRO A 359 6.04 -5.36 53.15
N MET A 360 7.01 -6.21 53.49
CA MET A 360 8.42 -5.94 53.23
C MET A 360 8.79 -6.15 51.75
N PRO A 361 9.63 -5.29 51.15
CA PRO A 361 10.08 -5.49 49.77
C PRO A 361 10.82 -6.82 49.57
N ALA A 362 10.41 -7.60 48.57
CA ALA A 362 10.97 -8.93 48.29
C ALA A 362 12.49 -8.93 48.03
N GLU A 363 13.03 -7.86 47.44
CA GLU A 363 14.48 -7.73 47.20
C GLU A 363 15.26 -7.58 48.50
N TRP A 364 14.76 -6.78 49.44
CA TRP A 364 15.39 -6.59 50.75
C TRP A 364 15.38 -7.88 51.57
N VAL A 365 14.27 -8.63 51.54
CA VAL A 365 14.18 -9.95 52.20
C VAL A 365 15.20 -10.92 51.60
N ALA A 366 15.30 -11.00 50.26
CA ALA A 366 16.25 -11.88 49.59
C ALA A 366 17.73 -11.53 49.86
N ASP A 367 18.05 -10.24 50.05
CA ASP A 367 19.40 -9.79 50.42
C ASP A 367 19.76 -10.14 51.88
N VAL A 368 18.80 -9.99 52.79
CA VAL A 368 18.94 -10.36 54.20
C VAL A 368 19.09 -11.87 54.35
N GLU A 369 18.27 -12.67 53.65
CA GLU A 369 18.38 -14.12 53.62
C GLU A 369 19.74 -14.58 53.09
N ARG A 370 20.22 -14.00 51.98
CA ARG A 370 21.56 -14.28 51.46
C ARG A 370 22.66 -13.92 52.45
N SER A 371 22.49 -12.85 53.22
CA SER A 371 23.46 -12.43 54.24
C SER A 371 23.46 -13.37 55.45
N ARG A 372 22.29 -13.77 55.93
CA ARG A 372 22.15 -14.75 57.03
C ARG A 372 22.62 -16.14 56.64
N GLU A 373 22.38 -16.57 55.41
CA GLU A 373 22.87 -17.84 54.89
C GLU A 373 24.41 -17.83 54.76
N LYS A 374 25.02 -16.71 54.34
CA LYS A 374 26.48 -16.54 54.37
C LYS A 374 27.04 -16.65 55.80
N GLU A 375 26.40 -16.01 56.77
CA GLU A 375 26.78 -16.06 58.19
C GLU A 375 26.68 -17.50 58.74
N ARG A 376 25.60 -18.22 58.47
CA ARG A 376 25.44 -19.64 58.86
C ARG A 376 26.54 -20.51 58.28
N ARG A 377 26.87 -20.34 57.00
CA ARG A 377 27.97 -21.07 56.34
C ARG A 377 29.32 -20.72 56.94
N GLN A 378 29.52 -19.48 57.36
CA GLN A 378 30.75 -19.06 58.02
C GLN A 378 30.87 -19.73 59.40
N VAL A 379 29.83 -19.68 60.24
CA VAL A 379 29.81 -20.35 61.54
C VAL A 379 30.06 -21.85 61.40
N ALA A 380 29.40 -22.52 60.45
CA ALA A 380 29.61 -23.95 60.21
C ALA A 380 31.05 -24.29 59.77
N ARG A 381 31.70 -23.41 58.99
CA ARG A 381 33.10 -23.57 58.60
C ARG A 381 34.04 -23.36 59.79
N GLU A 382 33.76 -22.37 60.63
CA GLU A 382 34.52 -22.07 61.83
C GLU A 382 34.42 -23.21 62.86
N GLU A 383 33.22 -23.75 63.09
CA GLU A 383 33.03 -24.93 63.95
C GLU A 383 33.74 -26.17 63.40
N LYS A 384 33.67 -26.41 62.09
CA LYS A 384 34.39 -27.52 61.44
C LYS A 384 35.90 -27.36 61.51
N LEU A 385 36.41 -26.13 61.47
CA LEU A 385 37.83 -25.86 61.67
C LEU A 385 38.21 -26.08 63.13
N ARG A 386 37.38 -25.64 64.08
CA ARG A 386 37.59 -25.81 65.52
C ARG A 386 37.67 -27.28 65.92
N THR A 387 36.75 -28.11 65.44
CA THR A 387 36.77 -29.56 65.70
C THR A 387 38.02 -30.22 65.10
N GLN A 388 38.45 -29.81 63.90
CA GLN A 388 39.69 -30.31 63.30
C GLN A 388 40.94 -29.89 64.08
N THR A 389 40.97 -28.66 64.61
CA THR A 389 42.08 -28.20 65.45
C THR A 389 42.11 -28.94 66.78
N GLU A 390 40.97 -29.13 67.45
CA GLU A 390 40.84 -29.92 68.68
C GLU A 390 41.31 -31.37 68.45
N ASP A 391 40.90 -31.99 67.34
CA ASP A 391 41.34 -33.33 66.96
C ASP A 391 42.85 -33.40 66.64
N HIS A 392 43.40 -32.36 66.02
CA HIS A 392 44.85 -32.27 65.76
C HIS A 392 45.63 -32.11 67.07
N GLU A 393 45.22 -31.18 67.93
CA GLU A 393 45.80 -30.96 69.25
C GLU A 393 45.72 -32.22 70.11
N ALA A 394 44.57 -32.90 70.16
CA ALA A 394 44.41 -34.16 70.89
C ALA A 394 45.30 -35.29 70.33
N ARG A 395 45.58 -35.30 69.02
CA ARG A 395 46.54 -36.24 68.41
C ARG A 395 47.98 -35.90 68.78
N VAL A 396 48.35 -34.63 68.75
CA VAL A 396 49.68 -34.14 69.14
C VAL A 396 49.93 -34.39 70.63
N GLN A 397 48.96 -34.08 71.51
CA GLN A 397 49.03 -34.37 72.94
C GLN A 397 49.22 -35.87 73.18
N ARG A 398 48.40 -36.74 72.57
CA ARG A 398 48.56 -38.21 72.67
C ARG A 398 49.91 -38.70 72.12
N ALA A 399 50.54 -37.99 71.19
CA ALA A 399 51.88 -38.32 70.69
C ALA A 399 52.98 -37.85 71.67
N LEU A 400 52.84 -36.65 72.24
CA LEU A 400 53.74 -36.11 73.27
C LEU A 400 53.71 -36.95 74.54
N GLU A 401 52.52 -37.34 75.03
CA GLU A 401 52.36 -38.26 76.17
C GLU A 401 53.03 -39.61 75.91
N ARG A 402 52.87 -40.16 74.69
CA ARG A 402 53.57 -41.38 74.27
C ARG A 402 55.09 -41.22 74.22
N ALA A 403 55.58 -40.06 73.84
CA ALA A 403 57.02 -39.77 73.80
C ALA A 403 57.60 -39.52 75.20
N ALA A 404 56.82 -38.93 76.11
CA ALA A 404 57.19 -38.68 77.50
C ALA A 404 57.06 -39.94 78.39
N ALA A 405 56.26 -40.93 77.97
CA ALA A 405 56.11 -42.18 78.68
C ALA A 405 57.48 -42.90 78.78
N PRO A 406 57.89 -43.33 79.99
CA PRO A 406 59.18 -43.99 80.17
C PRO A 406 59.25 -45.26 79.32
N VAL A 407 60.29 -45.36 78.48
CA VAL A 407 60.51 -46.52 77.61
C VAL A 407 60.75 -47.76 78.48
N PHE A 408 59.74 -48.63 78.59
CA PHE A 408 59.86 -49.91 79.27
C PHE A 408 60.76 -50.85 78.46
N LYS A 409 62.02 -50.96 78.87
CA LYS A 409 62.97 -51.93 78.32
C LYS A 409 62.56 -53.32 78.83
N LYS A 410 61.93 -54.12 77.97
CA LYS A 410 61.63 -55.53 78.28
C LYS A 410 62.94 -56.28 78.53
N THR A 411 63.24 -56.59 79.78
CA THR A 411 64.39 -57.41 80.17
C THR A 411 64.05 -58.89 79.99
N GLY A 412 64.70 -59.56 79.03
CA GLY A 412 64.53 -60.98 78.76
C GLY A 412 64.32 -61.28 77.27
N LYS A 413 64.73 -62.47 76.82
CA LYS A 413 64.44 -62.94 75.45
C LYS A 413 62.92 -63.06 75.30
N PRO A 414 62.30 -62.42 74.29
CA PRO A 414 60.89 -62.63 74.00
C PRO A 414 60.62 -64.13 73.81
N PRO A 415 59.58 -64.69 74.44
CA PRO A 415 59.20 -66.07 74.19
C PRO A 415 58.90 -66.22 72.70
N MET A 416 59.64 -67.10 72.01
CA MET A 416 59.42 -67.34 70.58
C MET A 416 58.00 -67.86 70.38
N PRO A 417 57.14 -67.18 69.60
CA PRO A 417 55.84 -67.72 69.25
C PRO A 417 56.06 -69.03 68.50
N ARG A 418 55.46 -70.10 69.02
CA ARG A 418 55.43 -71.40 68.35
C ARG A 418 54.64 -71.25 67.03
N SER A 419 55.07 -71.96 65.99
CA SER A 419 54.50 -71.92 64.64
C SER A 419 52.97 -72.01 64.66
N ALA A 420 52.29 -70.88 64.45
CA ALA A 420 50.86 -70.80 64.23
C ALA A 420 50.59 -70.72 62.73
N LEU A 421 49.64 -71.52 62.25
CA LEU A 421 49.20 -71.57 60.85
C LEU A 421 48.76 -70.17 60.36
N PRO A 422 49.07 -69.77 59.12
CA PRO A 422 48.64 -68.49 58.57
C PRO A 422 47.11 -68.45 58.47
N LYS A 423 46.47 -67.60 59.28
CA LYS A 423 45.04 -67.30 59.16
C LYS A 423 44.82 -66.58 57.83
N ARG A 424 43.90 -67.11 57.01
CA ARG A 424 43.46 -66.51 55.75
C ARG A 424 42.99 -65.09 56.05
N ARG A 425 43.57 -64.11 55.34
CA ARG A 425 43.15 -62.70 55.40
C ARG A 425 41.71 -62.63 54.90
N VAL A 426 40.75 -62.58 55.81
CA VAL A 426 39.39 -62.14 55.47
C VAL A 426 39.51 -60.66 55.22
N VAL A 427 39.59 -60.29 53.94
CA VAL A 427 39.21 -58.95 53.52
C VAL A 427 37.75 -58.83 53.94
N GLN A 428 37.44 -57.96 54.91
CA GLN A 428 36.08 -57.48 55.02
C GLN A 428 35.82 -56.71 53.72
N GLU A 429 35.16 -57.36 52.76
CA GLU A 429 34.51 -56.63 51.68
C GLU A 429 33.52 -55.69 52.36
N ARG A 430 33.72 -54.38 52.22
CA ARG A 430 32.62 -53.42 52.39
C ARG A 430 31.52 -53.92 51.46
N SER A 431 30.36 -54.20 52.01
CA SER A 431 29.26 -54.66 51.17
C SER A 431 28.76 -53.46 50.36
N ALA A 432 28.32 -53.68 49.12
CA ALA A 432 27.71 -52.61 48.32
C ALA A 432 26.53 -51.94 49.05
N ARG A 433 25.91 -52.65 50.01
CA ARG A 433 24.90 -52.10 50.91
C ARG A 433 25.41 -51.00 51.83
N ASP A 434 26.63 -51.13 52.35
CA ASP A 434 27.21 -50.12 53.24
C ASP A 434 27.51 -48.82 52.46
N GLU A 435 27.90 -48.95 51.18
CA GLU A 435 28.10 -47.81 50.27
C GLU A 435 26.78 -47.22 49.77
N GLU A 436 25.78 -48.05 49.47
CA GLU A 436 24.43 -47.62 49.10
C GLU A 436 23.70 -46.93 50.28
N GLU A 437 23.90 -47.39 51.51
CA GLU A 437 23.36 -46.73 52.72
C GLU A 437 24.04 -45.38 52.97
N GLU A 438 25.35 -45.26 52.76
CA GLU A 438 26.07 -43.98 52.81
C GLU A 438 25.62 -43.03 51.68
N GLU A 439 25.42 -43.53 50.46
CA GLU A 439 24.90 -42.74 49.33
C GLU A 439 23.44 -42.32 49.52
N LEU A 440 22.59 -43.20 50.06
CA LEU A 440 21.20 -42.88 50.38
C LEU A 440 21.12 -41.86 51.52
N ALA A 441 21.97 -41.98 52.55
CA ALA A 441 22.08 -40.99 53.61
C ALA A 441 22.56 -39.64 53.06
N ALA A 442 23.52 -39.64 52.14
CA ALA A 442 23.99 -38.43 51.47
C ALA A 442 22.94 -37.80 50.54
N PHE A 443 22.13 -38.62 49.86
CA PHE A 443 21.03 -38.17 49.01
C PHE A 443 19.89 -37.56 49.83
N LEU A 444 19.45 -38.22 50.90
CA LEU A 444 18.41 -37.71 51.80
C LEU A 444 18.82 -36.42 52.53
N ALA A 445 20.12 -36.25 52.83
CA ALA A 445 20.65 -35.01 53.39
C ALA A 445 20.69 -33.84 52.38
N ARG A 446 20.53 -34.12 51.08
CA ARG A 446 20.61 -33.12 50.00
C ARG A 446 19.25 -32.53 49.62
N GLU A 447 18.14 -33.19 49.96
CA GLU A 447 16.77 -32.72 49.69
C GLU A 447 16.13 -31.91 50.85
N LEU A 448 16.89 -31.61 51.92
CA LEU A 448 16.44 -30.81 53.07
C LEU A 448 17.10 -29.42 53.17
N LEU A 449 17.69 -28.94 52.08
CA LEU A 449 18.09 -27.53 51.86
C LEU A 449 17.36 -27.01 50.61
#